data_AF-A0A520CMY9-F1
#
_entry.id   AF-A0A520CMY9-F1
#
_cell.length_a   1.000
_cell.length_b   1.000
_cell.length_c   1.000
_cell.angle_alpha   90.00
_cell.angle_beta   90.00
_cell.angle_gamma   90.00
#
_symmetry.space_group_name_H-M   'P 1'
#
loop_
_entity.id
_entity.type
_entity.pdbx_description
1 polymer ?
#
loop_
_entity_poly.entity_id
_entity_poly.type
_entity_poly.pdbx_seq_one_letter_code
_entity_poly.pdbx_strand_id
1 'polypeptide(L)'
;GVKAGELNFIVKKGYVFKTYEGKLIQSGIRSRQTGTVQSNEFEFSVADDKVAQQMMANSGKIFELHYKEYKGALPWRGFSVYVVDSVVTMREPQP
;
A
#
# COMPACT_ATOMS: atom_id res chain seq x y z
N GLY A 1 8.95 7.44 5.08
CA GLY A 1 8.77 6.25 5.95
C GLY A 1 8.72 5.02 5.08
N VAL A 2 8.91 3.83 5.65
CA VAL A 2 8.87 2.56 4.88
C VAL A 2 7.91 1.60 5.57
N LYS A 3 7.06 0.92 4.78
CA LYS A 3 6.17 -0.14 5.27
C LYS A 3 6.22 -1.35 4.35
N ALA A 4 6.35 -2.51 4.95
CA ALA A 4 6.29 -3.79 4.27
C ALA A 4 4.91 -4.45 4.46
N GLY A 5 4.45 -5.18 3.46
CA GLY A 5 3.22 -5.97 3.52
C GLY A 5 2.87 -6.61 2.18
N GLU A 6 1.91 -7.51 2.20
CA GLU A 6 1.38 -8.14 0.99
C GLU A 6 0.41 -7.19 0.29
N LEU A 7 0.58 -7.01 -1.02
CA LEU A 7 -0.33 -6.16 -1.80
C LEU A 7 -1.66 -6.87 -2.03
N ASN A 8 -2.69 -6.41 -1.32
CA ASN A 8 -4.05 -6.93 -1.47
C ASN A 8 -4.69 -6.43 -2.76
N PHE A 9 -4.76 -5.10 -2.92
CA PHE A 9 -5.27 -4.49 -4.14
C PHE A 9 -4.64 -3.13 -4.39
N ILE A 10 -4.75 -2.68 -5.64
CA ILE A 10 -4.52 -1.30 -6.05
C ILE A 10 -5.52 -0.96 -7.16
N VAL A 11 -6.22 0.16 -7.03
CA VAL A 11 -7.29 0.56 -7.96
C VAL A 11 -7.18 2.04 -8.30
N LYS A 12 -7.46 2.39 -9.56
CA LYS A 12 -7.52 3.80 -9.98
C LYS A 12 -8.92 4.35 -9.72
N LYS A 13 -9.07 5.30 -8.79
CA LYS A 13 -10.37 5.90 -8.45
C LYS A 13 -10.29 7.42 -8.32
N GLY A 14 -11.43 8.09 -8.54
CA GLY A 14 -11.55 9.54 -8.45
C GLY A 14 -12.48 10.13 -9.51
N TYR A 15 -12.92 11.37 -9.27
CA TYR A 15 -13.84 12.10 -10.16
C TYR A 15 -13.07 12.99 -11.14
N VAL A 16 -12.50 14.09 -10.62
CA VAL A 16 -11.70 15.05 -11.41
C VAL A 16 -10.23 14.65 -11.42
N PHE A 17 -9.69 14.34 -10.24
CA PHE A 17 -8.35 13.78 -10.09
C PHE A 17 -8.48 12.29 -9.84
N LYS A 18 -7.85 11.47 -10.68
CA LYS A 18 -7.81 10.02 -10.52
C LYS A 18 -6.43 9.63 -10.00
N THR A 19 -6.40 8.98 -8.85
CA THR A 19 -5.19 8.46 -8.22
C THR A 19 -5.32 6.95 -8.05
N TYR A 20 -4.18 6.28 -7.87
CA TYR A 20 -4.16 4.88 -7.53
C TYR A 20 -4.20 4.71 -6.03
N GLU A 21 -5.04 3.83 -5.56
CA GLU A 21 -5.32 3.65 -4.14
C GLU A 21 -5.13 2.18 -3.82
N GLY A 22 -4.22 1.90 -2.88
CA GLY A 22 -3.80 0.55 -2.56
C GLY A 22 -3.91 0.23 -1.08
N LYS A 23 -3.92 -1.06 -0.80
CA LYS A 23 -3.94 -1.61 0.55
C LYS A 23 -2.89 -2.71 0.68
N LEU A 24 -1.97 -2.54 1.61
CA LEU A 24 -1.08 -3.63 2.06
C LEU A 24 -1.65 -4.30 3.30
N ILE A 25 -1.53 -5.61 3.37
CA ILE A 25 -1.81 -6.39 4.57
C ILE A 25 -0.47 -6.72 5.24
N GLN A 26 -0.30 -6.28 6.48
CA GLN A 26 0.85 -6.57 7.31
C GLN A 26 0.54 -7.79 8.16
N SER A 27 0.91 -8.96 7.66
CA SER A 27 0.84 -10.23 8.38
C SER A 27 1.94 -10.24 9.45
N GLY A 28 1.62 -9.98 10.73
CA GLY A 28 2.71 -9.80 11.69
C GLY A 28 2.43 -9.68 13.18
N ILE A 29 1.18 -9.55 13.66
CA ILE A 29 0.96 -9.52 15.11
C ILE A 29 0.13 -10.72 15.53
N ARG A 30 0.84 -11.80 15.91
CA ARG A 30 0.28 -12.80 16.81
C ARG A 30 -0.02 -12.06 18.11
N SER A 31 -1.29 -11.76 18.37
CA SER A 31 -1.69 -11.25 19.67
C SER A 31 -1.28 -12.29 20.73
N ARG A 32 -0.90 -11.84 21.93
CA ARG A 32 -0.63 -12.75 23.08
C ARG A 32 -1.87 -13.53 23.54
N GLN A 33 -3.02 -13.32 22.88
CA GLN A 33 -4.23 -14.13 23.06
C GLN A 33 -4.22 -15.27 22.05
N THR A 34 -4.23 -16.50 22.58
CA THR A 34 -4.48 -17.73 21.83
C THR A 34 -5.76 -17.59 20.98
N GLY A 35 -5.61 -17.45 19.66
CA GLY A 35 -6.71 -17.62 18.70
C GLY A 35 -6.96 -16.47 17.71
N THR A 36 -6.36 -15.28 17.88
CA THR A 36 -6.61 -14.15 16.96
C THR A 36 -5.31 -13.64 16.33
N VAL A 37 -5.10 -14.00 15.06
CA VAL A 37 -4.12 -13.32 14.20
C VAL A 37 -4.73 -11.96 13.83
N GLN A 38 -4.15 -10.86 14.33
CA GLN A 38 -4.51 -9.52 13.86
C GLN A 38 -3.54 -9.12 12.76
N SER A 39 -4.07 -8.97 11.55
CA SER A 39 -3.35 -8.40 10.41
C SER A 39 -3.58 -6.89 10.40
N ASN A 40 -2.52 -6.10 10.39
CA ASN A 40 -2.66 -4.64 10.27
C ASN A 40 -2.78 -4.27 8.81
N GLU A 41 -3.68 -3.34 8.48
CA GLU A 41 -3.85 -2.84 7.13
C GLU A 41 -3.10 -1.51 6.97
N PHE A 42 -2.49 -1.31 5.81
CA PHE A 42 -1.87 -0.05 5.42
C PHE A 42 -2.50 0.45 4.13
N GLU A 43 -3.31 1.50 4.24
CA GLU A 43 -3.94 2.17 3.12
C GLU A 43 -3.10 3.35 2.64
N PHE A 44 -2.83 3.38 1.33
CA PHE A 44 -1.96 4.38 0.73
C PHE A 44 -2.48 4.82 -0.64
N SER A 45 -2.04 6.00 -1.05
CA SER A 45 -2.28 6.55 -2.38
C SER A 45 -0.99 6.57 -3.19
N VAL A 46 -1.09 6.43 -4.51
CA VAL A 46 0.01 6.54 -5.46
C VAL A 46 -0.43 7.54 -6.52
N ALA A 47 0.34 8.63 -6.65
CA ALA A 47 0.13 9.64 -7.68
C ALA A 47 0.90 9.34 -8.97
N ASP A 48 1.97 8.53 -8.90
CA ASP A 48 2.79 8.17 -10.05
C ASP A 48 2.27 6.89 -10.75
N ASP A 49 1.83 7.05 -12.00
CA ASP A 49 1.31 5.97 -12.83
C ASP A 49 2.32 4.82 -13.00
N LYS A 50 3.64 5.09 -13.06
CA LYS A 50 4.67 4.06 -13.22
C LYS A 50 4.78 3.16 -11.99
N VAL A 51 4.75 3.77 -10.80
CA VAL A 51 4.80 3.04 -9.53
C VAL A 51 3.56 2.16 -9.39
N ALA A 52 2.38 2.73 -9.68
CA ALA A 52 1.14 1.97 -9.63
C ALA A 52 1.11 0.82 -10.64
N GLN A 53 1.58 1.03 -11.87
CA GLN A 53 1.68 -0.02 -12.89
C GLN A 53 2.62 -1.14 -12.47
N GLN A 54 3.77 -0.81 -11.89
CA GLN A 54 4.70 -1.80 -11.35
C GLN A 54 4.04 -2.68 -10.28
N MET A 55 3.25 -2.07 -9.39
CA MET A 55 2.52 -2.78 -8.34
C MET A 55 1.39 -3.65 -8.92
N MET A 56 0.61 -3.13 -9.87
CA MET A 56 -0.45 -3.88 -10.55
C MET A 56 0.10 -5.10 -11.29
N ALA A 57 1.21 -4.94 -12.01
CA ALA A 57 1.86 -6.02 -12.74
C ALA A 57 2.42 -7.13 -11.83
N ASN A 58 2.58 -6.83 -10.54
CA ASN A 58 3.16 -7.72 -9.56
C ASN A 58 2.23 -7.92 -8.34
N SER A 59 0.91 -7.90 -8.57
CA SER A 59 -0.10 -8.12 -7.53
C SER A 59 0.10 -9.46 -6.81
N GLY A 60 -0.21 -9.52 -5.51
CA GLY A 60 -0.02 -10.71 -4.67
C GLY A 60 1.41 -10.95 -4.18
N LYS A 61 2.37 -10.08 -4.57
CA LYS A 61 3.72 -10.09 -3.99
C LYS A 61 3.78 -9.31 -2.68
N ILE A 62 4.85 -9.54 -1.92
CA ILE A 62 5.18 -8.75 -0.74
C ILE A 62 5.96 -7.53 -1.20
N PHE A 63 5.46 -6.35 -0.86
CA PHE A 63 6.07 -5.07 -1.19
C PHE A 63 6.59 -4.39 0.06
N GLU A 64 7.73 -3.73 -0.11
CA GLU A 64 8.25 -2.74 0.81
C GLU A 64 8.16 -1.38 0.14
N LEU A 65 7.27 -0.53 0.62
CA LEU A 65 6.94 0.75 0.00
C LEU A 65 7.51 1.90 0.81
N HIS A 66 8.18 2.81 0.14
CA HIS A 66 8.51 4.09 0.71
C HIS A 66 7.32 5.05 0.51
N TYR A 67 6.97 5.75 1.59
CA TYR A 67 5.85 6.68 1.61
C TYR A 67 6.21 7.99 2.28
N LYS A 68 5.53 9.04 1.85
CA LYS A 68 5.50 10.34 2.51
C LYS A 68 4.18 10.47 3.24
N GLU A 69 4.27 10.75 4.53
CA GLU A 69 3.11 11.08 5.34
C GLU A 69 2.89 12.59 5.34
N TYR A 70 1.65 12.99 5.08
CA TYR A 70 1.24 14.38 5.08
C TYR A 70 0.21 14.63 6.18
N LYS A 71 0.10 15.87 6.64
CA LYS A 71 -0.90 16.24 7.67
C LYS A 71 -2.35 16.17 7.17
N GLY A 72 -2.57 15.94 5.87
CA GLY A 72 -3.88 15.86 5.24
C GLY A 72 -3.80 15.35 3.81
N ALA A 73 -4.89 14.73 3.36
CA ALA A 73 -5.07 14.29 1.98
C ALA A 73 -5.42 15.50 1.08
N LEU A 74 -4.87 15.53 -0.13
CA LEU A 74 -5.24 16.52 -1.17
C LEU A 74 -5.74 15.78 -2.41
N PRO A 75 -6.78 16.27 -3.10
CA PRO A 75 -7.43 15.54 -4.19
C PRO A 75 -6.51 15.05 -5.30
N TRP A 76 -5.47 15.82 -5.65
CA TRP A 76 -4.50 15.46 -6.70
C TRP A 76 -3.38 14.52 -6.25
N ARG A 77 -3.32 14.18 -4.95
CA ARG A 77 -2.32 13.26 -4.36
C ARG A 77 -2.94 11.97 -3.83
N GLY A 78 -4.26 11.92 -3.78
CA GLY A 78 -5.05 10.75 -3.42
C GLY A 78 -5.82 10.92 -2.13
N PHE A 79 -6.44 9.83 -1.69
CA PHE A 79 -7.37 9.81 -0.57
C PHE A 79 -6.70 9.56 0.78
N SER A 80 -5.49 9.01 0.79
CA SER A 80 -4.71 8.73 1.99
C SER A 80 -3.75 9.88 2.31
N VAL A 81 -3.45 10.05 3.60
CA VAL A 81 -2.35 10.91 4.06
C VAL A 81 -0.97 10.29 3.75
N TYR A 82 -0.94 8.99 3.46
CA TYR A 82 0.24 8.24 3.08
C TYR A 82 0.31 8.14 1.56
N VAL A 83 1.25 8.86 0.96
CA VAL A 83 1.47 8.81 -0.48
C VAL A 83 2.76 8.05 -0.75
N VAL A 84 2.63 6.92 -1.42
CA VAL A 84 3.75 6.09 -1.85
C VAL A 84 4.39 6.73 -3.09
N ASP A 85 5.70 6.88 -3.04
CA ASP A 85 6.48 7.47 -4.12
C ASP A 85 7.45 6.47 -4.77
N SER A 86 7.77 5.36 -4.11
CA SER A 86 8.67 4.35 -4.65
C SER A 86 8.49 2.97 -4.00
N VAL A 87 8.80 1.93 -4.79
CA VAL A 87 8.93 0.55 -4.32
C VAL A 87 10.39 0.34 -3.93
N VAL A 88 10.64 0.03 -2.67
CA VAL A 88 11.98 -0.25 -2.14
C VAL A 88 12.39 -1.67 -2.51
N THR A 89 11.55 -2.65 -2.17
CA THR A 89 11.76 -4.05 -2.56
C THR A 89 10.43 -4.73 -2.88
N MET A 90 10.52 -5.80 -3.69
CA MET A 90 9.42 -6.67 -4.04
C MET A 90 9.90 -8.11 -3.94
N ARG A 91 9.16 -8.95 -3.23
CA ARG A 91 9.50 -10.35 -2.96
C ARG A 91 8.31 -11.24 -3.27
N GLU A 92 8.58 -12.45 -3.75
CA GLU A 92 7.52 -13.45 -3.92
C GLU A 92 6.98 -13.88 -2.55
N PRO A 93 5.67 -14.14 -2.43
CA PRO A 93 5.12 -14.73 -1.22
C PRO A 93 5.77 -16.10 -1.00
N GLN A 94 6.19 -16.39 0.23
CA GLN A 94 6.76 -17.70 0.55
C GLN A 94 5.68 -18.78 0.34
N PRO A 95 6.02 -19.92 -0.32
CA PRO A 95 5.09 -21.04 -0.49
C PRO A 95 4.70 -21.70 0.83
#